data_AF-M3TSD8-F1
#
_entry.id   AF-M3TSD8-F1
#
_cell.length_a   1.000
_cell.length_b   1.000
_cell.length_c   1.000
_cell.angle_alpha   90.00
_cell.angle_beta   90.00
_cell.angle_gamma   90.00
#
_symmetry.space_group_name_H-M   'P 1'
#
loop_
_entity.id
_entity.type
_entity.pdbx_description
1 polymer ?
#
loop_
_entity_poly.entity_id
_entity_poly.type
_entity_poly.pdbx_seq_one_letter_code
_entity_poly.pdbx_strand_id
1 'polypeptide(L)'
;MTLKYTLDKSGRRKWNKELYANEYFEGKWNGEEENSQLPSREESLKLINKKGSTILTKKQGRLYCTICKKMFSDSTSFTTHLNLPEHIEKAGIETNFKTPTVDDIKTKLQLLQEKKREEKETPEEKEYKRLEWKASRKERKREWKKRQQQTKENDPENQNNERSRSNSRTRTEK
;
A
#
# COMPACT_ATOMS: atom_id res chain seq x y z
N MET A 1 -25.12 10.01 -0.62
CA MET A 1 -24.15 8.92 -0.37
C MET A 1 -23.15 9.39 0.67
N THR A 2 -23.29 8.93 1.91
CA THR A 2 -22.39 9.24 3.02
C THR A 2 -21.14 8.37 2.90
N LEU A 3 -19.95 8.98 2.86
CA LEU A 3 -18.69 8.23 2.71
C LEU A 3 -18.41 7.44 4.00
N LYS A 4 -18.28 6.10 3.89
CA LYS A 4 -17.99 5.19 5.03
C LYS A 4 -16.57 5.31 5.61
N TYR A 5 -15.74 6.18 5.03
CA TYR A 5 -14.36 6.38 5.44
C TYR A 5 -14.09 7.86 5.73
N THR A 6 -13.21 8.10 6.70
CA THR A 6 -12.58 9.38 6.93
C THR A 6 -11.18 9.37 6.33
N LEU A 7 -10.65 10.55 5.98
CA LEU A 7 -9.23 10.67 5.61
C LEU A 7 -8.47 11.13 6.86
N ASP A 8 -7.38 10.46 7.17
CA ASP A 8 -6.47 10.92 8.23
C ASP A 8 -5.63 12.13 7.77
N LYS A 9 -4.87 12.71 8.70
CA LYS A 9 -3.98 13.87 8.41
C LYS A 9 -2.89 13.55 7.37
N SER A 10 -2.70 12.28 7.02
CA SER A 10 -1.76 11.80 6.02
C SER A 10 -2.45 11.41 4.71
N GLY A 11 -3.75 11.68 4.56
CA GLY A 11 -4.52 11.34 3.37
C GLY A 11 -4.81 9.85 3.21
N ARG A 12 -4.52 9.01 4.22
CA ARG A 12 -4.87 7.59 4.20
C ARG A 12 -6.32 7.44 4.63
N ARG A 13 -7.02 6.53 3.94
CA ARG A 13 -8.40 6.18 4.29
C ARG A 13 -8.40 5.44 5.61
N LYS A 14 -9.07 6.02 6.60
CA LYS A 14 -9.30 5.45 7.92
C LYS A 14 -10.80 5.22 8.08
N TRP A 15 -11.16 3.99 8.38
CA TRP A 15 -12.54 3.61 8.68
C TRP A 15 -13.13 4.56 9.71
N ASN A 16 -14.33 5.08 9.43
CA ASN A 16 -15.05 5.85 10.43
C ASN A 16 -15.56 4.88 11.49
N LYS A 17 -14.86 4.82 12.62
CA LYS A 17 -15.13 3.86 13.69
C LYS A 17 -16.53 4.02 14.28
N GLU A 18 -17.06 5.23 14.31
CA GLU A 18 -18.39 5.54 14.87
C GLU A 18 -19.50 5.06 13.94
N LEU A 19 -19.38 5.33 12.64
CA LEU A 19 -20.34 4.80 11.65
C LEU A 19 -20.29 3.27 11.60
N TYR A 20 -19.10 2.69 11.65
CA TYR A 20 -18.93 1.24 11.67
C TYR A 20 -19.52 0.62 12.95
N ALA A 21 -19.29 1.22 14.11
CA ALA A 21 -19.87 0.75 15.37
C ALA A 21 -21.40 0.83 15.34
N ASN A 22 -21.97 1.94 14.84
CA ASN A 22 -23.41 2.09 14.75
C ASN A 22 -24.04 1.11 13.74
N GLU A 23 -23.45 0.91 12.55
CA GLU A 23 -23.93 -0.08 11.58
C GLU A 23 -23.84 -1.53 12.12
N TYR A 24 -22.82 -1.81 12.95
CA TYR A 24 -22.65 -3.10 13.62
C TYR A 24 -23.70 -3.31 14.73
N PHE A 25 -23.94 -2.31 15.59
CA PHE A 25 -24.95 -2.38 16.65
C PHE A 25 -26.39 -2.40 16.10
N GLU A 26 -26.64 -1.76 14.95
CA GLU A 26 -27.94 -1.78 14.26
C GLU A 26 -28.17 -3.04 13.42
N GLY A 27 -27.18 -3.95 13.33
CA GLY A 27 -27.32 -5.23 12.61
C GLY A 27 -27.43 -5.10 11.09
N LYS A 28 -27.09 -3.95 10.51
CA LYS A 28 -27.21 -3.65 9.06
C LYS A 28 -25.96 -4.02 8.26
N TRP A 29 -24.97 -4.63 8.90
CA TRP A 29 -23.69 -4.96 8.26
C TRP A 29 -23.74 -6.34 7.60
N ASN A 30 -23.89 -6.37 6.28
CA ASN A 30 -24.10 -7.60 5.50
C ASN A 30 -22.80 -8.27 5.00
N GLY A 31 -21.63 -7.81 5.42
CA GLY A 31 -20.33 -8.40 5.07
C GLY A 31 -19.89 -8.28 3.59
N GLU A 32 -20.77 -7.86 2.69
CA GLU A 32 -20.47 -7.58 1.30
C GLU A 32 -20.06 -6.11 1.13
N GLU A 33 -18.83 -5.88 0.68
CA GLU A 33 -18.37 -4.56 0.25
C GLU A 33 -19.17 -4.17 -1.01
N GLU A 34 -20.19 -3.34 -0.86
CA GLU A 34 -20.71 -2.57 -1.98
C GLU A 34 -19.52 -1.86 -2.63
N ASN A 35 -19.19 -2.29 -3.86
CA ASN A 35 -18.13 -1.75 -4.69
C ASN A 35 -18.55 -0.33 -5.12
N SER A 36 -18.58 0.60 -4.17
CA SER A 36 -18.83 2.01 -4.44
C SER A 36 -17.68 2.48 -5.33
N GLN A 37 -18.00 2.77 -6.59
CA GLN A 37 -17.09 3.32 -7.60
C GLN A 37 -16.04 4.20 -6.94
N LEU A 38 -14.80 3.73 -6.93
CA LEU A 38 -13.70 4.49 -6.34
C LEU A 38 -13.62 5.82 -7.11
N PRO A 39 -13.66 6.97 -6.43
CA PRO A 39 -13.57 8.26 -7.12
C PRO A 39 -12.27 8.30 -7.90
N SER A 40 -12.31 8.93 -9.08
CA SER A 40 -11.15 9.06 -9.95
C SER A 40 -9.96 9.68 -9.19
N ARG A 41 -8.74 9.35 -9.60
CA ARG A 41 -7.51 9.92 -9.04
C ARG A 41 -7.59 11.45 -8.99
N GLU A 42 -8.21 12.06 -10.00
CA GLU A 42 -8.40 13.52 -10.09
C GLU A 42 -9.35 14.07 -9.02
N GLU A 43 -10.45 13.38 -8.71
CA GLU A 43 -11.39 13.79 -7.66
C GLU A 43 -10.79 13.58 -6.26
N SER A 44 -10.01 12.51 -6.08
CA SER A 44 -9.26 12.27 -4.85
C SER A 44 -8.24 13.39 -4.59
N LEU A 45 -7.58 13.89 -5.64
CA LEU A 45 -6.65 15.02 -5.55
C LEU A 45 -7.37 16.35 -5.22
N LYS A 46 -8.60 16.56 -5.71
CA LYS A 46 -9.44 17.73 -5.35
C LYS A 46 -9.83 17.73 -3.86
N LEU A 47 -10.07 16.57 -3.26
CA LEU A 47 -10.35 16.46 -1.81
C LEU A 47 -9.10 16.70 -0.94
N ILE A 48 -7.93 16.22 -1.38
CA ILE A 48 -6.64 16.44 -0.69
C ILE A 48 -6.26 17.93 -0.70
N ASN A 49 -6.56 18.64 -1.80
CA ASN A 49 -6.36 20.09 -1.87
C ASN A 49 -7.29 20.89 -0.93
N LYS A 50 -8.45 20.34 -0.54
CA LYS A 50 -9.33 20.95 0.47
C LYS A 50 -8.88 20.69 1.92
N LYS A 51 -8.10 19.65 2.18
CA LYS A 51 -7.57 19.30 3.52
C LYS A 51 -6.13 18.83 3.39
N GLY A 52 -5.22 19.80 3.34
CA GLY A 52 -3.81 19.60 3.02
C GLY A 52 -3.10 18.56 3.89
N SER A 53 -2.38 17.65 3.23
CA SER A 53 -1.41 16.77 3.87
C SER A 53 -0.06 16.82 3.14
N THR A 54 0.94 17.36 3.85
CA THR A 54 2.38 17.00 3.88
C THR A 54 3.10 16.88 2.52
N ILE A 55 3.93 17.80 2.04
CA ILE A 55 5.05 18.56 2.65
C ILE A 55 4.96 20.08 2.37
N LEU A 56 3.85 20.54 1.79
CA LEU A 56 3.59 21.96 1.55
C LEU A 56 2.59 22.44 2.61
N THR A 57 3.00 22.62 3.86
CA THR A 57 2.17 23.45 4.74
C THR A 57 2.34 24.88 4.25
N LYS A 58 1.44 25.33 3.36
CA LYS A 58 1.22 26.76 3.13
C LYS A 58 0.73 27.38 4.44
N LYS A 59 1.62 27.58 5.40
CA LYS A 59 1.38 28.53 6.48
C LYS A 59 1.50 29.89 5.82
N GLN A 60 0.36 30.56 5.64
CA GLN A 60 0.30 31.92 5.10
C GLN A 60 0.84 32.06 3.66
N GLY A 61 0.65 31.04 2.81
CA GLY A 61 1.06 31.08 1.40
C GLY A 61 2.56 30.85 1.13
N ARG A 62 3.36 30.56 2.16
CA ARG A 62 4.81 30.31 2.07
C ARG A 62 5.13 28.82 2.20
N LEU A 63 6.21 28.37 1.56
CA LEU A 63 6.72 27.00 1.64
C LEU A 63 7.60 26.85 2.88
N TYR A 64 7.56 25.68 3.54
CA TYR A 64 8.30 25.45 4.78
C TYR A 64 9.10 24.15 4.70
N CYS A 65 10.39 24.24 5.03
CA CYS A 65 11.27 23.08 5.16
C CYS A 65 11.28 22.61 6.62
N THR A 66 10.85 21.38 6.88
CA THR A 66 10.79 20.80 8.23
C THR A 66 12.17 20.48 8.80
N ILE A 67 13.12 20.11 7.95
CA ILE A 67 14.49 19.73 8.33
C ILE A 67 15.30 20.97 8.75
N CYS A 68 15.27 22.01 7.91
CA CYS A 68 16.03 23.23 8.14
C CYS A 68 15.27 24.29 8.94
N LYS A 69 13.96 24.07 9.18
CA LYS A 69 13.04 25.01 9.84
C LYS A 69 12.99 26.41 9.19
N LYS A 70 13.25 26.51 7.89
CA LYS A 70 13.23 27.75 7.09
C LYS A 70 11.93 27.90 6.31
N MET A 71 11.45 29.14 6.15
CA MET A 71 10.30 29.49 5.30
C MET A 71 10.78 30.13 4.00
N PHE A 72 10.13 29.80 2.89
CA PHE A 72 10.44 30.27 1.54
C PHE A 72 9.20 30.90 0.91
N SER A 73 9.37 32.02 0.22
CA SER A 73 8.30 32.68 -0.54
C SER A 73 7.92 31.88 -1.79
N ASP A 74 8.94 31.41 -2.51
CA ASP A 74 8.79 30.88 -3.88
C ASP A 74 9.12 29.39 -3.97
N SER A 75 8.49 28.71 -4.93
CA SER A 75 8.73 27.30 -5.23
C SER A 75 10.13 27.03 -5.77
N THR A 76 10.68 27.96 -6.55
CA THR A 76 12.04 27.88 -7.10
C THR A 76 13.07 27.94 -5.98
N SER A 77 12.95 28.92 -5.08
CA SER A 77 13.82 29.09 -3.91
C SER A 77 13.75 27.88 -2.96
N PHE A 78 12.56 27.29 -2.79
CA PHE A 78 12.42 26.06 -2.01
C PHE A 78 13.10 24.86 -2.68
N THR A 79 12.98 24.71 -3.99
CA THR A 79 13.59 23.59 -4.74
C THR A 79 15.11 23.70 -4.74
N THR A 80 15.66 24.91 -4.91
CA THR A 80 17.11 25.11 -4.79
C THR A 80 17.58 24.81 -3.38
N HIS A 81 16.83 25.20 -2.35
CA HIS A 81 17.14 24.85 -0.96
C HIS A 81 17.26 23.35 -0.72
N LEU A 82 16.33 22.55 -1.27
CA LEU A 82 16.36 21.09 -1.10
C LEU A 82 17.62 20.44 -1.70
N ASN A 83 18.20 21.07 -2.73
CA ASN A 83 19.37 20.56 -3.42
C ASN A 83 20.70 21.12 -2.87
N LEU A 84 20.67 22.06 -1.92
CA LEU A 84 21.89 22.60 -1.32
C LEU A 84 22.54 21.57 -0.39
N PRO A 85 23.89 21.52 -0.32
CA PRO A 85 24.61 20.56 0.51
C PRO A 85 24.19 20.64 1.98
N GLU A 86 23.98 21.86 2.51
CA GLU A 86 23.51 22.06 3.89
C GLU A 86 22.19 21.34 4.21
N HIS A 87 21.27 21.27 3.24
CA HIS A 87 20.00 20.58 3.44
C HIS A 87 20.18 19.07 3.39
N ILE A 88 20.96 18.60 2.43
CA ILE A 88 21.23 17.17 2.19
C ILE A 88 21.97 16.55 3.38
N GLU A 89 22.96 17.27 3.93
CA GLU A 89 23.68 16.89 5.14
C GLU A 89 22.73 16.78 6.35
N LYS A 90 21.86 17.79 6.55
CA LYS A 90 20.86 17.76 7.64
C LYS A 90 19.78 16.71 7.43
N ALA A 91 19.50 16.36 6.18
CA ALA A 91 18.59 15.27 5.84
C ALA A 91 19.22 13.88 6.10
N GLY A 92 20.52 13.82 6.40
CA GLY A 92 21.24 12.55 6.60
C GLY A 92 21.38 11.74 5.33
N ILE A 93 21.32 12.39 4.16
CA ILE A 93 21.49 11.73 2.87
C ILE A 93 22.97 11.84 2.51
N GLU A 94 23.64 10.70 2.38
CA GLU A 94 25.01 10.68 1.89
C GLU A 94 25.03 11.02 0.40
N THR A 95 25.86 12.01 0.02
CA THR A 95 26.09 12.41 -1.38
C THR A 95 27.16 11.55 -2.06
N ASN A 96 27.50 10.39 -1.49
CA ASN A 96 28.51 9.49 -2.05
C ASN A 96 27.92 8.75 -3.27
N PHE A 97 27.99 9.39 -4.43
CA PHE A 97 27.60 8.76 -5.69
C PHE A 97 28.70 7.80 -6.16
N LYS A 98 28.36 6.52 -6.33
CA LYS A 98 29.24 5.56 -7.01
C LYS A 98 29.24 5.84 -8.50
N THR A 99 30.40 5.70 -9.16
CA THR A 99 30.47 5.71 -10.61
C THR A 99 29.68 4.52 -11.16
N PRO A 100 28.76 4.72 -12.11
CA PRO A 100 27.96 3.62 -12.65
C PRO A 100 28.85 2.63 -13.41
N THR A 101 28.61 1.34 -13.22
CA THR A 101 29.26 0.25 -13.97
C THR A 101 28.55 0.03 -15.30
N VAL A 102 29.21 -0.63 -16.26
CA VAL A 102 28.60 -1.01 -17.54
C VAL A 102 27.32 -1.83 -17.34
N ASP A 103 27.26 -2.69 -16.33
CA ASP A 103 26.09 -3.52 -16.05
C ASP A 103 24.93 -2.69 -15.45
N ASP A 104 25.22 -1.66 -14.66
CA ASP A 104 24.20 -0.71 -14.18
C ASP A 104 23.56 0.05 -15.36
N ILE A 105 24.36 0.37 -16.37
CA ILE A 105 23.87 1.03 -17.58
C ILE A 105 22.99 0.09 -18.40
N LYS A 106 23.41 -1.17 -18.59
CA LYS A 106 22.60 -2.18 -19.32
C LYS A 106 21.26 -2.42 -18.65
N THR A 107 21.25 -2.62 -17.33
CA THR A 107 20.02 -2.83 -16.56
C THR A 107 19.11 -1.59 -16.65
N LYS A 108 19.67 -0.38 -16.57
CA LYS A 108 18.89 0.85 -16.71
C LYS A 108 18.29 1.00 -18.12
N LEU A 109 19.05 0.66 -19.16
CA LEU A 109 18.57 0.71 -20.54
C LEU A 109 17.44 -0.29 -20.79
N GLN A 110 17.56 -1.51 -20.27
CA GLN A 110 16.50 -2.52 -20.35
C GLN A 110 15.22 -2.02 -19.68
N LEU A 111 15.31 -1.48 -18.46
CA LEU A 111 14.16 -0.91 -17.75
C LEU A 111 13.50 0.25 -18.53
N LEU A 112 14.30 1.11 -19.18
CA LEU A 112 13.78 2.20 -20.00
C LEU A 112 13.10 1.70 -21.29
N GLN A 113 13.63 0.63 -21.89
CA GLN A 113 13.01 0.00 -23.07
C GLN A 113 11.69 -0.68 -22.71
N GLU A 114 11.63 -1.39 -21.59
CA GLU A 114 10.42 -2.00 -21.05
C GLU A 114 9.36 -0.94 -20.78
N LYS A 115 9.72 0.15 -20.06
CA LYS A 115 8.79 1.25 -19.79
C LYS A 115 8.25 1.88 -21.08
N LYS A 116 9.10 2.10 -22.09
CA LYS A 116 8.66 2.60 -23.40
C LYS A 116 7.73 1.62 -24.11
N ARG A 117 7.91 0.32 -23.92
CA ARG A 117 7.01 -0.71 -24.47
C ARG A 117 5.66 -0.66 -23.77
N GLU A 118 5.64 -0.60 -22.43
CA GLU A 118 4.42 -0.46 -21.62
C GLU A 118 3.62 0.81 -21.94
N GLU A 119 4.30 1.92 -22.23
CA GLU A 119 3.65 3.16 -22.65
C GLU A 119 2.94 3.01 -24.00
N LYS A 120 3.50 2.21 -24.91
CA LYS A 120 2.93 1.90 -26.23
C LYS A 120 1.86 0.81 -26.23
N GLU A 121 1.72 0.07 -25.13
CA GLU A 121 0.70 -0.97 -25.03
C GLU A 121 -0.71 -0.40 -25.13
N THR A 122 -1.53 -1.11 -25.89
CA THR A 122 -2.94 -0.79 -26.08
C THR A 122 -3.71 -0.96 -24.77
N PRO A 123 -4.87 -0.29 -24.62
CA PRO A 123 -5.72 -0.48 -23.43
C PRO A 123 -6.13 -1.94 -23.20
N GLU A 124 -6.31 -2.71 -24.27
CA GLU A 124 -6.69 -4.13 -24.23
C GLU A 124 -5.55 -5.01 -23.69
N GLU A 125 -4.32 -4.80 -24.15
CA GLU A 125 -3.12 -5.49 -23.64
C GLU A 125 -2.90 -5.19 -22.15
N LYS A 126 -3.16 -3.94 -21.72
CA LYS A 126 -3.06 -3.55 -20.30
C LYS A 126 -4.12 -4.25 -19.45
N GLU A 127 -5.34 -4.42 -19.95
CA GLU A 127 -6.38 -5.14 -19.23
C GLU A 127 -6.09 -6.65 -19.18
N TYR A 128 -5.59 -7.23 -20.26
CA TYR A 128 -5.16 -8.63 -20.29
C TYR A 128 -4.09 -8.90 -19.23
N LYS A 129 -3.02 -8.11 -19.19
CA LYS A 129 -1.97 -8.22 -18.14
C LYS A 129 -2.51 -8.06 -16.73
N ARG A 130 -3.49 -7.17 -16.53
CA ARG A 130 -4.14 -6.97 -15.23
C ARG A 130 -4.92 -8.21 -14.80
N LEU A 131 -5.64 -8.85 -15.72
CA LEU A 131 -6.38 -10.09 -15.46
C LEU A 131 -5.41 -11.25 -15.16
N GLU A 132 -4.34 -11.37 -15.93
CA GLU A 132 -3.28 -12.36 -15.71
C GLU A 132 -2.62 -12.19 -14.33
N TRP A 133 -2.27 -10.96 -13.94
CA TRP A 133 -1.73 -10.66 -12.61
C TRP A 133 -2.71 -11.06 -11.49
N LYS A 134 -4.01 -10.79 -11.66
CA LYS A 134 -5.05 -11.20 -10.70
C LYS A 134 -5.15 -12.73 -10.60
N ALA A 135 -5.09 -13.44 -11.72
CA ALA A 135 -5.13 -14.90 -11.77
C ALA A 135 -3.91 -15.51 -11.06
N SER A 136 -2.70 -15.06 -11.40
CA SER A 136 -1.45 -15.50 -10.75
C SER A 136 -1.45 -15.25 -9.25
N ARG A 137 -1.94 -14.09 -8.81
CA ARG A 137 -2.06 -13.78 -7.37
C ARG A 137 -3.05 -14.70 -6.66
N LYS A 138 -4.17 -15.05 -7.31
CA LYS A 138 -5.17 -15.98 -6.76
C LYS A 138 -4.61 -17.39 -6.64
N GLU A 139 -3.84 -17.84 -7.62
CA GLU A 139 -3.16 -19.13 -7.61
C GLU A 139 -2.11 -19.21 -6.50
N ARG A 140 -1.20 -18.24 -6.41
CA ARG A 140 -0.20 -18.16 -5.33
C ARG A 140 -0.85 -18.19 -3.94
N LYS A 141 -2.00 -17.52 -3.78
CA LYS A 141 -2.78 -17.56 -2.52
C LYS A 141 -3.37 -18.94 -2.24
N ARG A 142 -3.85 -19.66 -3.27
CA ARG A 142 -4.34 -21.04 -3.13
C ARG A 142 -3.22 -22.00 -2.76
N GLU A 143 -2.07 -21.91 -3.42
CA GLU A 143 -0.89 -22.71 -3.11
C GLU A 143 -0.38 -22.45 -1.69
N TRP A 144 -0.28 -21.19 -1.30
CA TRP A 144 0.09 -20.82 0.07
C TRP A 144 -0.88 -21.44 1.08
N LYS A 145 -2.20 -21.35 0.86
CA LYS A 145 -3.20 -22.00 1.72
C LYS A 145 -3.04 -23.52 1.78
N LYS A 146 -2.81 -24.18 0.65
CA LYS A 146 -2.57 -25.64 0.60
C LYS A 146 -1.34 -26.02 1.42
N ARG A 147 -0.22 -25.29 1.28
CA ARG A 147 1.00 -25.50 2.08
C ARG A 147 0.74 -25.29 3.58
N GLN A 148 -0.03 -24.27 3.94
CA GLN A 148 -0.42 -24.01 5.34
C GLN A 148 -1.31 -25.11 5.92
N GLN A 149 -2.14 -25.76 5.10
CA GLN A 149 -2.99 -26.85 5.54
C GLN A 149 -2.19 -28.16 5.71
N GLN A 150 -1.33 -28.48 4.74
CA GLN A 150 -0.43 -29.64 4.82
C GLN A 150 0.55 -29.57 5.98
N THR A 151 1.04 -28.38 6.32
CA THR A 151 1.94 -28.18 7.48
C THR A 151 1.20 -28.37 8.81
N LYS A 152 -0.09 -28.02 8.90
CA LYS A 152 -0.93 -28.28 10.08
C LYS A 152 -1.36 -29.75 10.24
N GLU A 153 -1.52 -30.46 9.12
CA GLU A 153 -1.86 -31.90 9.10
C GLU A 153 -0.64 -32.79 9.38
N ASN A 154 0.56 -32.37 8.93
CA ASN A 154 1.82 -33.06 9.24
C ASN A 154 2.47 -32.59 10.55
N ASP A 155 1.81 -31.71 11.31
CA ASP A 155 2.30 -31.30 12.63
C ASP A 155 2.17 -32.49 13.61
N PRO A 156 3.27 -33.03 14.15
CA PRO A 156 3.24 -34.19 15.02
C PRO A 156 2.48 -33.93 16.33
N GLU A 157 2.32 -32.67 16.74
CA GLU A 157 1.56 -32.29 17.94
C GLU A 157 0.05 -32.44 17.72
N ASN A 158 -0.43 -32.19 16.50
CA ASN A 158 -1.84 -32.35 16.13
C ASN A 158 -2.23 -33.84 15.99
N GLN A 159 -1.35 -34.65 15.41
CA GLN A 159 -1.55 -36.11 15.28
C GLN A 159 -1.59 -36.81 16.66
N ASN A 160 -0.77 -36.37 17.63
CA ASN A 160 -0.81 -36.91 18.99
C ASN A 160 -2.09 -36.54 19.74
N ASN A 161 -2.65 -35.35 19.50
CA ASN A 161 -3.89 -34.89 20.13
C ASN A 161 -5.13 -35.64 19.59
N GLU A 162 -5.21 -35.91 18.28
CA GLU A 162 -6.28 -36.72 17.71
C GLU A 162 -6.23 -38.19 18.16
N ARG A 163 -5.03 -38.77 18.29
CA ARG A 163 -4.84 -40.12 18.80
C ARG A 163 -5.21 -40.24 20.29
N SER A 164 -4.93 -39.21 21.07
CA SER A 164 -5.31 -39.13 22.49
C SER A 164 -6.83 -38.99 22.69
N ARG A 165 -7.51 -38.22 21.83
CA ARG A 165 -8.96 -38.04 21.84
C ARG A 165 -9.73 -39.30 21.40
N SER A 166 -9.24 -40.00 20.39
CA SER A 166 -9.85 -41.26 19.92
C SER A 166 -9.74 -42.40 20.95
N ASN A 167 -8.60 -42.52 21.66
CA ASN A 167 -8.45 -43.49 22.74
C ASN A 167 -9.33 -43.20 23.98
N SER A 168 -9.73 -41.95 24.20
CA SER A 168 -10.60 -41.56 25.32
C SER A 168 -12.08 -41.91 25.10
N ARG A 169 -12.54 -41.91 23.84
CA ARG A 169 -13.94 -42.22 23.48
C ARG A 169 -14.27 -43.71 23.50
N THR A 170 -13.33 -44.57 23.14
CA THR A 170 -13.54 -46.03 23.13
C THR A 170 -13.57 -46.66 24.53
N ARG A 171 -13.20 -45.90 25.57
CA ARG A 171 -13.15 -46.37 26.96
C ARG A 171 -14.43 -46.08 27.76
N THR A 172 -15.34 -45.26 27.24
CA THR A 172 -16.60 -44.87 27.90
C THR A 172 -17.82 -45.69 27.47
N GLU A 173 -17.67 -46.63 26.53
CA GLU A 173 -18.77 -47.45 25.98
C GLU A 173 -18.76 -48.93 26.44
N LYS A 174 -18.03 -49.27 27.51
CA LYS A 174 -18.03 -50.59 28.16
C LYS A 174 -18.44 -50.46 29.62
#